data_AF-A0A952QE98-F1
#
_entry.id   AF-A0A952QE98-F1
#
_cell.length_a   1.000
_cell.length_b   1.000
_cell.length_c   1.000
_cell.angle_alpha   90.00
_cell.angle_beta   90.00
_cell.angle_gamma   90.00
#
_symmetry.space_group_name_H-M   'P 1'
#
loop_
_entity.id
_entity.type
_entity.pdbx_description
1 polymer ?
#
loop_
_entity_poly.entity_id
_entity_poly.type
_entity_poly.pdbx_seq_one_letter_code
_entity_poly.pdbx_strand_id
1 'polypeptide(L)'
;MIRIVGVQPSENIGQEFVLLQNQGNMRVNLRGHALVAEDSLLDPPGLQRVFVINQDVDIPAGHHVAIRTGSGDHQWCHKHDGYHIYHFFLNRGESLWNSQSTLMLLAPNHRFTPRKVETLLV
;
A
#
# COMPACT_ATOMS: atom_id res chain seq x y z
N MET A 1 -7.39 11.44 0.45
CA MET A 1 -6.25 11.16 1.36
C MET A 1 -6.38 9.72 1.78
N ILE A 2 -5.37 8.89 1.50
CA ILE A 2 -5.35 7.50 1.95
C ILE A 2 -4.88 7.48 3.41
N ARG A 3 -5.57 6.72 4.27
CA ARG A 3 -5.17 6.49 5.68
C ARG A 3 -5.23 5.01 6.02
N ILE A 4 -4.39 4.59 6.96
CA ILE A 4 -4.56 3.31 7.66
C ILE A 4 -5.77 3.46 8.59
N VAL A 5 -6.74 2.56 8.46
CA VAL A 5 -7.95 2.51 9.32
C VAL A 5 -8.04 1.24 10.15
N GLY A 6 -7.20 0.25 9.86
CA GLY A 6 -7.08 -0.96 10.66
C GLY A 6 -5.83 -1.76 10.30
N VAL A 7 -5.28 -2.46 11.27
CA VAL A 7 -4.21 -3.43 11.09
C VAL A 7 -4.63 -4.69 11.83
N GLN A 8 -4.61 -5.82 11.14
CA GLN A 8 -4.84 -7.14 11.72
C GLN A 8 -3.53 -7.93 11.59
N PRO A 9 -2.68 -7.94 12.63
CA PRO A 9 -1.51 -8.80 12.68
C PRO A 9 -1.96 -10.26 12.84
N SER A 10 -1.20 -11.22 12.30
CA SER A 10 -1.43 -12.64 12.53
C SER A 10 -0.20 -13.45 12.18
N GLU A 11 0.10 -14.51 12.94
CA GLU A 11 1.08 -15.52 12.56
C GLU A 11 0.62 -16.32 11.33
N ASN A 12 -0.69 -16.34 11.06
CA ASN A 12 -1.26 -16.90 9.84
C ASN A 12 -1.32 -15.84 8.74
N ILE A 13 -0.46 -15.98 7.73
CA ILE A 13 -0.34 -15.04 6.59
C ILE A 13 -1.65 -14.81 5.81
N GLY A 14 -2.61 -15.73 5.86
CA GLY A 14 -3.91 -15.58 5.19
C GLY A 14 -4.88 -14.68 5.96
N GLN A 15 -4.63 -14.47 7.25
CA GLN A 15 -5.44 -13.64 8.14
C GLN A 15 -4.82 -12.27 8.39
N GLU A 16 -3.53 -12.09 8.09
CA GLU A 16 -2.83 -10.82 8.23
C GLU A 16 -3.26 -9.82 7.13
N PHE A 17 -3.67 -8.61 7.52
CA PHE A 17 -3.90 -7.52 6.58
C PHE A 17 -3.79 -6.12 7.19
N VAL A 18 -3.55 -5.14 6.32
CA VAL A 18 -3.64 -3.71 6.60
C VAL A 18 -4.80 -3.14 5.80
N LEU A 19 -5.73 -2.47 6.47
CA LEU A 19 -6.87 -1.83 5.85
C LEU A 19 -6.58 -0.35 5.67
N LEU A 20 -6.60 0.09 4.42
CA LEU A 20 -6.52 1.49 4.04
C LEU A 20 -7.90 1.99 3.60
N GLN A 21 -8.14 3.28 3.78
CA GLN A 21 -9.34 3.95 3.27
C GLN A 21 -8.96 5.25 2.59
N ASN A 22 -9.58 5.54 1.44
CA ASN A 22 -9.55 6.88 0.89
C ASN A 22 -10.58 7.77 1.60
N GLN A 23 -10.12 8.56 2.56
CA GLN A 23 -10.92 9.53 3.30
C GLN A 23 -10.91 10.94 2.68
N GLY A 24 -10.47 11.06 1.43
CA GLY A 24 -10.61 12.32 0.68
C GLY A 24 -11.89 12.35 -0.15
N ASN A 25 -12.12 13.49 -0.80
CA ASN A 25 -13.28 13.70 -1.67
C ASN A 25 -13.01 13.38 -3.15
N MET A 26 -11.77 12.99 -3.48
CA MET A 26 -11.34 12.67 -4.85
C MET A 26 -10.74 11.27 -4.90
N ARG A 27 -10.72 10.69 -6.10
CA ARG A 27 -9.95 9.46 -6.38
C ARG A 27 -8.48 9.68 -6.06
N VAL A 28 -7.84 8.68 -5.47
CA VAL A 28 -6.40 8.67 -5.21
C VAL A 28 -5.79 7.43 -5.85
N ASN A 29 -4.76 7.64 -6.67
CA ASN A 29 -3.99 6.56 -7.25
C ASN A 29 -3.08 5.93 -6.19
N LEU A 30 -3.12 4.61 -6.05
CA LEU A 30 -2.39 3.90 -5.00
C LEU A 30 -0.90 3.74 -5.33
N ARG A 31 -0.50 3.83 -6.61
CA ARG A 31 0.88 3.63 -7.04
C ARG A 31 1.83 4.61 -6.38
N GLY A 32 2.91 4.07 -5.82
CA GLY A 32 3.99 4.81 -5.16
C GLY A 32 3.76 5.08 -3.67
N HIS A 33 2.59 4.73 -3.12
CA HIS A 33 2.44 4.68 -1.67
C HIS A 33 3.31 3.57 -1.09
N ALA A 34 3.76 3.72 0.16
CA ALA A 34 4.53 2.68 0.82
C ALA A 34 4.04 2.42 2.25
N LEU A 35 4.09 1.16 2.67
CA LEU A 35 3.90 0.74 4.05
C LEU A 35 5.26 0.43 4.66
N VAL A 36 5.50 0.97 5.85
CA VAL A 36 6.78 0.86 6.55
C VAL A 36 6.53 0.59 8.02
N ALA A 37 7.11 -0.48 8.55
CA ALA A 37 7.18 -0.65 10.01
C ALA A 37 8.25 0.30 10.58
N GLU A 38 7.91 1.05 11.63
CA GLU A 38 8.79 2.06 12.24
C GLU A 38 10.11 1.48 12.75
N ASP A 39 10.07 0.26 13.30
CA ASP A 39 11.25 -0.49 13.73
C ASP A 39 12.28 -0.70 12.60
N SER A 40 11.82 -0.78 11.36
CA SER A 40 12.65 -1.01 10.18
C SER A 40 13.37 0.26 9.71
N LEU A 41 13.04 1.42 10.26
CA LEU A 41 13.79 2.66 10.05
C LEU A 41 14.99 2.80 11.00
N LEU A 42 14.98 2.08 12.13
CA LEU A 42 16.03 2.18 13.16
C LEU A 42 17.26 1.33 12.83
N ASP A 43 17.13 0.31 11.98
CA ASP A 43 18.21 -0.56 11.52
C ASP A 43 18.27 -0.63 9.97
N PRO A 44 19.02 0.28 9.31
CA PRO A 44 19.03 0.47 7.86
C PRO A 44 19.31 -0.75 6.96
N PRO A 45 20.14 -1.76 7.32
CA PRO A 45 20.27 -2.97 6.51
C PRO A 45 18.97 -3.81 6.43
N GLY A 46 17.94 -3.46 7.20
CA GLY A 46 16.71 -4.23 7.41
C GLY A 46 15.44 -3.69 6.72
N LEU A 47 15.50 -3.06 5.55
CA LEU A 47 14.31 -2.66 4.75
C LEU A 47 13.35 -3.81 4.36
N GLN A 48 13.49 -4.99 4.96
CA GLN A 48 12.66 -6.19 4.76
C GLN A 48 11.17 -5.95 5.01
N ARG A 49 10.80 -4.98 5.86
CA ARG A 49 9.40 -4.61 6.14
C ARG A 49 8.98 -3.27 5.54
N VAL A 50 9.65 -2.88 4.44
CA VAL A 50 9.19 -1.79 3.58
C VAL A 50 8.52 -2.37 2.34
N PHE A 51 7.28 -1.96 2.11
CA PHE A 51 6.55 -2.35 0.93
C PHE A 51 6.08 -1.15 0.12
N VAL A 52 6.50 -1.07 -1.14
CA VAL A 52 6.02 -0.03 -2.07
C VAL A 52 4.92 -0.61 -2.95
N ILE A 53 3.78 0.07 -2.96
CA ILE A 53 2.63 -0.28 -3.77
C ILE A 53 2.91 0.11 -5.23
N ASN A 54 3.04 -0.88 -6.10
CA ASN A 54 3.34 -0.70 -7.52
C ASN A 54 2.10 -0.71 -8.42
N GLN A 55 0.93 -1.06 -7.88
CA GLN A 55 -0.29 -1.19 -8.69
C GLN A 55 -0.87 0.18 -9.06
N ASP A 56 -1.11 0.35 -10.36
CA ASP A 56 -1.74 1.54 -10.94
C ASP A 56 -3.26 1.42 -10.82
N VAL A 57 -3.77 1.67 -9.62
CA VAL A 57 -5.20 1.57 -9.29
C VAL A 57 -5.68 2.84 -8.61
N ASP A 58 -6.81 3.37 -9.10
CA ASP A 58 -7.48 4.51 -8.49
C ASP A 58 -8.49 4.04 -7.44
N ILE A 59 -8.34 4.54 -6.22
CA ILE A 59 -9.25 4.27 -5.11
C ILE A 59 -10.26 5.42 -5.00
N PRO A 60 -11.57 5.18 -5.23
CA PRO A 60 -12.61 6.21 -5.06
C PRO A 60 -12.74 6.70 -3.63
N ALA A 61 -13.38 7.86 -3.44
CA ALA A 61 -13.68 8.39 -2.12
C ALA A 61 -14.52 7.39 -1.30
N GLY A 62 -14.20 7.23 -0.02
CA GLY A 62 -14.86 6.32 0.92
C GLY A 62 -14.52 4.82 0.73
N HIS A 63 -13.82 4.45 -0.35
CA HIS A 63 -13.51 3.05 -0.65
C HIS A 63 -12.26 2.57 0.11
N HIS A 64 -12.16 1.25 0.25
CA HIS A 64 -11.14 0.60 1.06
C HIS A 64 -10.15 -0.20 0.21
N VAL A 65 -8.96 -0.40 0.76
CA VAL A 65 -7.93 -1.30 0.24
C VAL A 65 -7.49 -2.24 1.34
N ALA A 66 -7.55 -3.54 1.11
CA ALA A 66 -6.97 -4.55 1.99
C ALA A 66 -5.62 -5.00 1.43
N ILE A 67 -4.52 -4.56 2.05
CA ILE A 67 -3.18 -5.05 1.77
C ILE A 67 -2.97 -6.33 2.58
N ARG A 68 -2.79 -7.46 1.90
CA ARG A 68 -2.68 -8.80 2.46
C ARG A 68 -1.30 -9.39 2.22
N THR A 69 -0.73 -10.04 3.21
CA THR A 69 0.64 -10.54 3.12
C THR A 69 0.78 -11.79 2.25
N GLY A 70 -0.16 -12.73 2.37
CA GLY A 70 -0.17 -13.95 1.59
C GLY A 70 -0.34 -13.74 0.07
N SER A 71 -0.54 -14.86 -0.63
CA SER A 71 -0.65 -14.89 -2.09
C SER A 71 -2.08 -14.67 -2.59
N GLY A 72 -2.20 -14.05 -3.76
CA GLY A 72 -3.48 -13.90 -4.46
C GLY A 72 -3.42 -12.86 -5.58
N ASP A 73 -4.54 -12.71 -6.29
CA ASP A 73 -4.65 -11.74 -7.38
C ASP A 73 -5.17 -10.39 -6.89
N HIS A 74 -4.55 -9.31 -7.35
CA HIS A 74 -5.04 -7.97 -7.03
C HIS A 74 -6.35 -7.71 -7.77
N GLN A 75 -7.43 -7.43 -7.04
CA GLN A 75 -8.74 -7.26 -7.65
C GLN A 75 -9.69 -6.46 -6.78
N TRP A 76 -10.71 -5.89 -7.43
CA TRP A 76 -11.84 -5.33 -6.72
C TRP A 76 -12.80 -6.43 -6.28
N CYS A 77 -13.00 -6.58 -4.97
CA CYS A 77 -14.07 -7.41 -4.44
C CYS A 77 -15.28 -6.52 -4.13
N HIS A 78 -16.41 -6.88 -4.71
CA HIS A 78 -17.68 -6.22 -4.51
C HIS A 78 -18.52 -7.12 -3.62
N LYS A 79 -18.90 -6.64 -2.44
CA LYS A 79 -19.91 -7.33 -1.63
C LYS A 79 -21.29 -6.75 -1.93
N HIS A 80 -22.30 -7.60 -1.75
CA HIS A 80 -23.73 -7.29 -1.99
C HIS A 80 -24.23 -6.10 -1.13
N ASP A 81 -23.51 -5.74 -0.08
CA ASP A 81 -23.79 -4.65 0.86
C ASP A 81 -23.22 -3.28 0.42
N GLY A 82 -22.65 -3.18 -0.79
CA GLY A 82 -22.11 -1.93 -1.33
C GLY A 82 -20.73 -1.55 -0.82
N TYR A 83 -20.08 -2.40 0.00
CA TYR A 83 -18.67 -2.21 0.32
C TYR A 83 -17.79 -2.66 -0.86
N HIS A 84 -17.02 -1.70 -1.37
CA HIS A 84 -16.03 -1.91 -2.42
C HIS A 84 -14.64 -1.90 -1.79
N ILE A 85 -14.00 -3.08 -1.76
CA ILE A 85 -12.67 -3.27 -1.22
C ILE A 85 -11.76 -3.73 -2.35
N TYR A 86 -10.68 -3.00 -2.59
CA TYR A 86 -9.61 -3.48 -3.44
C TYR A 86 -8.69 -4.40 -2.63
N HIS A 87 -8.57 -5.65 -3.04
CA HIS A 87 -7.62 -6.59 -2.45
C HIS A 87 -6.28 -6.46 -3.15
N PHE A 88 -5.23 -6.33 -2.35
CA PHE A 88 -3.85 -6.29 -2.81
C PHE A 88 -3.06 -7.38 -2.08
N PHE A 89 -2.31 -8.20 -2.80
CA PHE A 89 -1.50 -9.27 -2.20
C PHE A 89 -0.01 -8.96 -2.33
N LEU A 90 0.72 -9.06 -1.23
CA LEU A 90 2.17 -8.83 -1.18
C LEU A 90 2.95 -10.05 -1.72
N ASN A 91 2.29 -11.22 -1.82
CA ASN A 91 2.89 -12.48 -2.25
C ASN A 91 4.11 -12.86 -1.42
N ARG A 92 4.01 -12.69 -0.10
CA ARG A 92 5.05 -13.06 0.88
C ARG A 92 4.63 -14.32 1.64
N GLY A 93 5.63 -15.15 1.97
CA GLY A 93 5.45 -16.40 2.72
C GLY A 93 5.57 -16.25 4.24
N GLU A 94 5.80 -15.04 4.74
CA GLU A 94 6.02 -14.74 6.15
C GLU A 94 5.20 -13.52 6.56
N SER A 95 4.76 -13.47 7.83
CA SER A 95 4.07 -12.32 8.39
C SER A 95 5.00 -11.11 8.42
N LEU A 96 4.49 -9.97 7.96
CA LEU A 96 5.25 -8.72 7.91
C LEU A 96 4.99 -7.82 9.11
N TRP A 97 3.83 -7.94 9.74
CA TRP A 97 3.34 -6.99 10.73
C TRP A 97 3.28 -7.67 12.10
N ASN A 98 4.22 -7.32 12.97
CA ASN A 98 4.12 -7.68 14.37
C ASN A 98 3.05 -6.80 15.04
N SER A 99 2.29 -7.39 15.96
CA SER A 99 1.35 -6.68 16.86
C SER A 99 1.94 -5.49 17.62
N GLN A 100 3.27 -5.45 17.79
CA GLN A 100 3.98 -4.39 18.51
C GLN A 100 4.57 -3.30 17.60
N SER A 101 4.56 -3.49 16.28
CA SER A 101 5.20 -2.54 15.35
C SER A 101 4.23 -1.41 14.96
N THR A 102 4.69 -0.16 15.06
CA THR A 102 3.97 0.98 14.45
C THR A 102 4.07 0.89 12.93
N LEU A 103 2.93 0.93 12.24
CA LEU A 103 2.90 0.96 10.78
C LEU A 103 2.68 2.37 10.25
N MET A 104 3.52 2.80 9.33
CA MET A 104 3.44 4.09 8.65
C MET A 104 3.01 3.91 7.20
N LEU A 105 2.18 4.85 6.73
CA LEU A 105 1.83 4.99 5.33
C LEU A 105 2.54 6.22 4.75
N LEU A 106 3.46 5.99 3.83
CA LEU A 106 4.13 7.05 3.08
C LEU A 106 3.38 7.32 1.78
N ALA A 107 3.22 8.60 1.44
CA ALA A 107 2.55 9.05 0.23
C ALA A 107 3.52 9.79 -0.71
N PRO A 108 3.36 9.67 -2.04
CA PRO A 108 4.11 10.48 -2.99
C PRO A 108 3.72 11.96 -2.85
N ASN A 109 4.62 12.78 -2.32
CA ASN A 109 4.41 14.22 -2.18
C ASN A 109 4.95 15.04 -3.36
N HIS A 110 6.03 14.57 -3.99
CA HIS A 110 6.67 15.25 -5.10
C HIS A 110 7.09 14.22 -6.15
N ARG A 111 6.83 14.54 -7.43
CA ARG A 111 7.25 13.74 -8.58
C ARG A 111 7.88 14.67 -9.60
N PHE A 112 9.04 14.28 -10.11
CA PHE A 112 9.75 15.03 -11.13
C PHE A 112 10.15 14.08 -12.26
N THR A 113 9.86 14.48 -13.49
CA THR A 113 10.31 13.77 -14.70
C THR A 113 11.11 14.77 -15.53
N PRO A 114 12.42 14.55 -15.74
CA PRO A 114 13.22 15.43 -16.58
C PRO A 114 12.70 15.38 -18.03
N ARG A 115 12.65 16.53 -18.69
CA ARG A 115 12.36 16.58 -20.12
C ARG A 115 13.59 16.11 -20.89
N LYS A 116 13.42 15.22 -21.87
CA LYS A 116 14.49 14.94 -22.84
C LYS A 116 14.70 16.22 -23.65
N VAL A 117 15.88 16.82 -23.52
CA VAL A 117 16.34 17.86 -24.43
C VAL A 117 17.01 17.13 -25.58
N GLU A 118 16.45 17.23 -26.78
CA GLU A 118 17.16 16.79 -27.98
C GLU A 118 18.34 17.75 -28.18
N THR A 119 19.55 17.25 -27.97
CA THR A 119 20.76 18.00 -28.28
C THR A 119 20.84 18.11 -29.80
N LEU A 120 20.46 19.25 -30.36
CA LEU A 120 20.79 19.58 -31.74
C LEU A 120 22.31 19.71 -31.82
N LEU A 121 22.95 18.73 -32.47
CA LEU A 121 24.34 18.88 -32.91
C LEU A 121 24.35 19.98 -33.98
N VAL A 122 24.92 21.13 -33.65
CA VAL A 122 25.21 22.23 -34.60
C VAL A 122 26.65 22.07 -35.06
#